data_AF-A0A945Z1L0-F1
#
_entry.id   AF-A0A945Z1L0-F1
#
_cell.length_a   1.000
_cell.length_b   1.000
_cell.length_c   1.000
_cell.angle_alpha   90.00
_cell.angle_beta   90.00
_cell.angle_gamma   90.00
#
_symmetry.space_group_name_H-M   'P 1'
#
loop_
_entity.id
_entity.type
_entity.pdbx_description
1 polymer ?
#
loop_
_entity_poly.entity_id
_entity_poly.type
_entity_poly.pdbx_seq_one_letter_code
_entity_poly.pdbx_strand_id
1 'polypeptide(L)'
;MLPVDTRGAYTGVYDKIKIKITTAGALNVGKFTTSIKSSTGLKTTDLTPLAVNGDYQELAGGLEIRFAADSADTTTWAVAANDEWELEVYGVNEEVDRGRPRTIRATR
;
A
#
# COMPACT_ATOMS: atom_id res chain seq x y z
N MET A 1 16.27 -4.45 -4.14
CA MET A 1 14.91 -3.92 -3.99
C MET A 1 14.98 -2.78 -2.98
N LEU A 2 14.40 -1.62 -3.30
CA LEU A 2 14.35 -0.50 -2.35
C LEU A 2 13.42 -0.86 -1.18
N PRO A 3 13.81 -0.59 0.08
CA PRO A 3 12.87 -0.56 1.18
C PRO A 3 11.60 0.24 0.84
N VAL A 4 10.46 -0.32 1.23
CA VAL A 4 9.14 0.32 1.07
C VAL A 4 8.54 0.54 2.44
N ASP A 5 8.28 1.80 2.76
CA ASP A 5 7.63 2.21 3.99
C ASP A 5 6.22 2.71 3.68
N THR A 6 5.25 2.35 4.51
CA THR A 6 3.88 2.87 4.46
C THR A 6 3.53 3.57 5.76
N ARG A 7 2.70 4.60 5.68
CA ARG A 7 2.17 5.32 6.86
C ARG A 7 0.76 5.82 6.61
N GLY A 8 0.16 6.40 7.65
CA GLY A 8 -1.17 6.99 7.60
C GLY A 8 -2.23 6.12 8.27
N ALA A 9 -3.49 6.47 8.05
CA ALA A 9 -4.63 5.83 8.68
C ALA A 9 -5.70 5.57 7.63
N TYR A 10 -6.06 4.30 7.41
CA TYR A 10 -6.95 3.93 6.31
C TYR A 10 -8.41 4.31 6.62
N THR A 11 -9.00 5.12 5.75
CA THR A 11 -10.36 5.66 5.92
C THR A 11 -11.45 4.83 5.25
N GLY A 12 -11.09 3.76 4.55
CA GLY A 12 -12.03 2.81 3.94
C GLY A 12 -12.48 1.70 4.90
N VAL A 13 -13.19 0.72 4.34
CA VAL A 13 -13.44 -0.61 4.92
C VAL A 13 -12.43 -1.59 4.31
N TYR A 14 -12.18 -2.75 4.90
CA TYR A 14 -11.26 -3.79 4.45
C TYR A 14 -10.92 -3.79 2.95
N ASP A 15 -9.62 -3.73 2.62
CA ASP A 15 -9.13 -3.84 1.25
C ASP A 15 -7.80 -4.61 1.21
N LYS A 16 -7.51 -5.18 0.04
CA LYS A 16 -6.18 -5.68 -0.33
C LYS A 16 -5.64 -4.81 -1.43
N ILE A 17 -4.87 -3.81 -1.04
CA ILE A 17 -4.26 -2.86 -1.97
C ILE A 17 -3.06 -3.54 -2.64
N LYS A 18 -2.94 -3.41 -3.97
CA LYS A 18 -1.71 -3.75 -4.68
C LYS A 18 -0.95 -2.48 -5.01
N ILE A 19 0.35 -2.47 -4.75
CA ILE A 19 1.29 -1.49 -5.28
C ILE A 19 2.10 -2.17 -6.38
N LYS A 20 2.23 -1.54 -7.54
CA LYS A 20 3.05 -2.07 -8.64
C LYS A 20 3.89 -0.99 -9.30
N ILE A 21 5.15 -1.30 -9.59
CA ILE A 21 5.98 -0.45 -10.44
C ILE A 21 5.58 -0.64 -11.90
N THR A 22 5.02 0.40 -12.51
CA THR A 22 4.61 0.40 -13.93
C THR A 22 5.74 0.82 -14.87
N THR A 23 6.75 1.51 -14.34
CA THR A 23 7.88 2.02 -15.12
C THR A 23 9.13 1.93 -14.25
N ALA A 24 10.12 1.15 -14.69
CA ALA A 24 11.43 1.11 -14.04
C ALA A 24 12.16 2.44 -14.24
N GLY A 25 13.03 2.79 -13.30
CA GLY A 25 13.91 3.93 -13.46
C GLY A 25 14.31 4.59 -12.14
N ALA A 26 15.16 5.60 -12.26
CA ALA A 26 15.59 6.43 -11.14
C ALA A 26 14.45 7.29 -10.57
N LEU A 27 14.75 8.03 -9.50
CA LEU A 27 13.82 9.03 -8.95
C LEU A 27 13.28 9.98 -10.03
N ASN A 28 12.00 10.31 -9.92
CA ASN A 28 11.18 11.10 -10.85
C ASN A 28 11.02 10.51 -12.26
N VAL A 29 11.62 9.35 -12.55
CA VAL A 29 11.48 8.61 -13.81
C VAL A 29 10.64 7.35 -13.61
N GLY A 30 11.01 6.56 -12.59
CA GLY A 30 10.27 5.37 -12.21
C GLY A 30 8.87 5.75 -11.74
N LYS A 31 7.88 4.92 -12.09
CA LYS A 31 6.47 5.16 -11.73
C LYS A 31 5.87 3.95 -11.03
N PHE A 32 5.05 4.22 -10.05
CA PHE A 32 4.21 3.23 -9.40
C PHE A 32 2.73 3.56 -9.60
N THR A 33 1.89 2.55 -9.51
CA THR A 33 0.44 2.72 -9.36
C THR A 33 -0.07 1.84 -8.24
N THR A 34 -1.27 2.18 -7.79
CA THR A 34 -2.02 1.50 -6.75
C THR A 34 -3.27 0.88 -7.37
N SER A 35 -3.50 -0.41 -7.13
CA SER A 35 -4.76 -1.07 -7.48
C SER A 35 -5.59 -1.27 -6.21
N ILE A 36 -6.80 -0.71 -6.19
CA ILE A 36 -7.75 -0.78 -5.08
C ILE A 36 -8.97 -1.64 -5.44
N LYS A 37 -9.78 -2.00 -4.44
CA LYS A 37 -11.07 -2.68 -4.70
C LYS A 37 -12.07 -1.82 -5.46
N SER A 38 -13.04 -2.50 -6.07
CA SER A 38 -14.27 -1.92 -6.61
C SER A 38 -15.48 -2.76 -6.17
N SER A 39 -16.66 -2.46 -6.72
CA SER A 39 -17.86 -3.27 -6.52
C SER A 39 -17.77 -4.69 -7.09
N THR A 40 -16.81 -4.98 -7.98
CA THR A 40 -16.68 -6.29 -8.65
C THR A 40 -15.56 -7.16 -8.09
N GLY A 41 -14.69 -6.62 -7.22
CA GLY A 41 -13.60 -7.38 -6.63
C GLY A 41 -12.49 -6.53 -6.00
N LEU A 42 -11.47 -7.21 -5.48
CA LEU A 42 -10.26 -6.60 -4.93
C LEU A 42 -9.25 -6.32 -6.07
N LYS A 43 -8.48 -5.23 -5.95
CA LYS A 43 -7.41 -4.87 -6.91
C LYS A 43 -7.86 -4.71 -8.37
N THR A 44 -9.13 -4.36 -8.58
CA THR A 44 -9.73 -4.25 -9.91
C THR A 44 -9.58 -2.87 -10.53
N THR A 45 -9.23 -1.86 -9.72
CA THR A 45 -9.19 -0.46 -10.16
C THR A 45 -7.81 0.11 -9.94
N ASP A 46 -7.07 0.32 -11.02
CA ASP A 46 -5.80 1.02 -11.01
C ASP A 46 -6.02 2.54 -10.88
N LEU A 47 -5.28 3.17 -9.99
CA LEU A 47 -5.21 4.63 -9.86
C LEU A 47 -4.22 5.22 -10.87
N THR A 48 -4.24 6.55 -11.01
CA THR A 48 -3.27 7.25 -11.86
C THR A 48 -1.84 6.99 -11.35
N PRO A 49 -0.92 6.52 -12.21
CA PRO A 49 0.46 6.29 -11.79
C PRO A 49 1.16 7.57 -11.36
N LEU A 50 1.95 7.49 -10.29
CA LEU A 50 2.77 8.58 -9.75
C LEU A 50 4.25 8.31 -9.97
N ALA A 51 5.02 9.36 -10.23
CA ALA A 51 6.48 9.26 -10.31
C ALA A 51 7.08 9.12 -8.91
N VAL A 52 7.96 8.15 -8.70
CA VAL A 52 8.62 7.90 -7.42
C VAL A 52 9.58 9.06 -7.12
N ASN A 53 9.35 9.82 -6.05
CA ASN A 53 10.15 11.02 -5.75
C ASN A 53 11.05 10.89 -4.50
N GLY A 54 10.98 9.75 -3.79
CA GLY A 54 11.80 9.45 -2.62
C GLY A 54 11.28 10.03 -1.29
N ASP A 55 10.14 10.71 -1.31
CA ASP A 55 9.37 11.12 -0.13
C ASP A 55 8.12 10.25 0.04
N TYR A 56 7.34 10.48 1.09
CA TYR A 56 6.01 9.91 1.22
C TYR A 56 5.07 10.53 0.19
N GLN A 57 4.42 9.67 -0.58
CA GLN A 57 3.49 10.01 -1.64
C GLN A 57 2.15 9.35 -1.38
N GLU A 58 1.08 9.94 -1.90
CA GLU A 58 -0.26 9.38 -1.77
C GLU A 58 -0.32 7.95 -2.32
N LEU A 59 -0.88 7.03 -1.51
CA LEU A 59 -1.12 5.65 -1.91
C LEU A 59 -2.60 5.44 -2.27
N ALA A 60 -3.46 5.45 -1.25
CA ALA A 60 -4.93 5.37 -1.34
C ALA A 60 -5.56 5.48 0.06
N GLY A 61 -6.77 6.04 0.15
CA GLY A 61 -7.61 5.97 1.35
C GLY A 61 -6.97 6.53 2.62
N GLY A 62 -6.18 7.61 2.51
CA GLY A 62 -5.47 8.22 3.64
C GLY A 62 -4.13 7.59 4.00
N LEU A 63 -3.67 6.61 3.20
CA LEU A 63 -2.34 6.02 3.31
C LEU A 63 -1.35 6.70 2.37
N GLU A 64 -0.09 6.70 2.78
CA GLU A 64 1.04 7.16 2.01
C GLU A 64 2.11 6.06 1.93
N ILE A 65 2.91 6.11 0.87
CA ILE A 65 3.99 5.18 0.59
C ILE A 65 5.27 5.93 0.26
N ARG A 66 6.40 5.40 0.70
CA ARG A 66 7.73 5.89 0.35
C ARG A 66 8.58 4.73 -0.15
N PHE A 67 9.21 4.94 -1.30
CA PHE A 67 10.27 4.07 -1.81
C PHE A 67 11.60 4.72 -1.42
N ALA A 68 12.24 4.21 -0.37
CA ALA A 68 13.50 4.73 0.14
C ALA A 68 14.63 3.75 -0.14
N ALA A 69 15.84 4.22 -0.44
CA ALA A 69 17.02 3.38 -0.22
C ALA A 69 17.56 3.61 1.19
N ASP A 70 18.05 2.52 1.75
CA ASP A 70 18.70 2.44 3.05
C ASP A 70 20.12 3.04 3.05
N SER A 71 20.53 3.69 1.95
CA SER A 71 21.88 4.20 1.71
C SER A 71 21.85 5.69 1.40
N ALA A 72 22.81 6.43 1.97
CA ALA A 72 23.10 7.81 1.63
C ALA A 72 23.60 7.98 0.18
N ASP A 73 23.97 6.88 -0.48
CA ASP A 73 24.29 6.87 -1.91
C ASP A 73 23.00 6.88 -2.73
N THR A 74 22.64 8.05 -3.24
CA THR A 74 21.46 8.28 -4.07
C THR A 74 21.67 7.94 -5.54
N THR A 75 22.90 7.62 -5.96
CA THR A 75 23.22 7.41 -7.39
C THR A 75 22.69 6.09 -7.94
N THR A 76 22.38 5.13 -7.07
CA THR A 76 21.82 3.82 -7.43
C THR A 76 20.33 3.68 -7.13
N TRP A 77 19.65 4.76 -6.74
CA TRP A 77 18.21 4.73 -6.44
C TRP A 77 17.40 4.54 -7.72
N ALA A 78 16.92 3.33 -7.94
CA ALA A 78 15.99 3.02 -9.00
C ALA A 78 15.00 1.93 -8.57
N VAL A 79 13.75 2.09 -9.02
CA VAL A 79 12.72 1.04 -8.90
C VAL A 79 12.80 0.11 -10.10
N ALA A 80 12.57 -1.19 -9.89
CA ALA A 80 12.54 -2.19 -10.97
C ALA A 80 11.10 -2.41 -11.45
N ALA A 81 10.93 -2.61 -12.76
CA ALA A 81 9.60 -2.83 -13.34
C ALA A 81 9.01 -4.15 -12.83
N ASN A 82 7.70 -4.15 -12.62
CA ASN A 82 6.94 -5.30 -12.11
C ASN A 82 7.27 -5.72 -10.67
N ASP A 83 8.05 -4.92 -9.92
CA ASP A 83 8.07 -5.07 -8.46
C ASP A 83 6.66 -4.78 -7.91
N GLU A 84 6.18 -5.65 -7.03
CA GLU A 84 4.83 -5.59 -6.48
C GLU A 84 4.81 -5.82 -4.96
N TRP A 85 3.88 -5.15 -4.30
CA TRP A 85 3.56 -5.35 -2.89
C TRP A 85 2.05 -5.48 -2.70
N GLU A 86 1.65 -6.25 -1.70
CA GLU A 86 0.27 -6.35 -1.23
C GLU A 86 0.19 -5.76 0.18
N LEU A 87 -0.75 -4.85 0.38
CA LEU A 87 -1.07 -4.29 1.68
C LEU A 87 -2.51 -4.66 2.05
N GLU A 88 -2.65 -5.43 3.12
CA GLU A 88 -3.95 -5.74 3.73
C GLU A 88 -4.27 -4.68 4.76
N VAL A 89 -5.41 -4.00 4.59
CA VAL A 89 -5.78 -2.83 5.37
C VAL A 89 -7.19 -2.95 5.89
N TYR A 90 -7.42 -2.37 7.07
CA TYR A 90 -8.72 -2.28 7.72
C TYR A 90 -8.98 -0.83 8.10
N GLY A 91 -10.24 -0.42 8.06
CA GLY A 91 -10.62 0.93 8.46
C GLY A 91 -10.27 1.22 9.91
N VAL A 92 -9.85 2.45 10.22
CA VAL A 92 -9.51 2.90 11.59
C VAL A 92 -10.61 2.59 12.61
N ASN A 93 -11.87 2.53 12.18
CA ASN A 93 -13.04 2.24 13.02
C ASN A 93 -13.73 0.91 12.68
N GLU A 94 -13.10 0.06 11.85
CA GLU A 94 -13.62 -1.28 11.49
C GLU A 94 -13.13 -2.36 12.47
N GLU A 95 -12.07 -2.08 13.25
CA GLU A 95 -11.62 -2.95 14.33
C GLU A 95 -12.68 -2.96 15.47
N VAL A 96 -13.63 -3.90 15.44
CA VAL A 96 -14.69 -3.99 16.48
C VAL A 96 -14.26 -4.80 17.72
N ASP A 97 -13.20 -5.61 17.65
CA ASP A 97 -12.67 -6.33 18.82
C ASP A 97 -11.29 -6.94 18.52
N ARG A 98 -10.22 -6.48 19.19
CA ARG A 98 -8.94 -7.21 19.20
C ARG A 98 -9.05 -8.43 20.11
N GLY A 99 -9.60 -9.51 19.58
CA GLY A 99 -9.29 -10.87 20.03
C GLY A 99 -9.39 -11.17 21.52
N ARG A 100 -10.43 -10.69 22.22
CA ARG A 100 -10.82 -11.27 23.52
C ARG A 100 -12.13 -12.03 23.36
N PRO A 101 -12.19 -13.33 23.72
CA PRO A 101 -13.42 -14.10 23.59
C PRO A 101 -14.52 -13.47 24.47
N ARG A 102 -15.56 -12.93 23.86
CA ARG A 102 -16.77 -12.53 24.59
C ARG A 102 -17.67 -13.75 24.80
N THR A 103 -17.27 -14.55 25.79
CA THR A 103 -18.08 -15.55 26.56
C THR A 103 -18.60 -16.81 25.84
N ILE A 104 -18.71 -17.88 26.64
CA ILE A 104 -19.15 -19.23 26.30
C ILE A 104 -20.68 -19.29 26.29
N ARG A 105 -21.28 -19.93 25.28
CA ARG A 105 -22.70 -20.34 25.34
C ARG A 105 -22.85 -21.83 25.03
N ALA A 106 -23.41 -22.54 26.00
CA ALA A 106 -23.92 -23.90 25.83
C ALA A 106 -25.44 -23.82 25.67
N THR A 107 -26.01 -24.56 24.71
CA THR A 107 -27.44 -24.91 24.68
C THR A 107 -27.65 -26.17 23.84
N ARG A 108 -28.64 -26.98 24.26
CA ARG A 108 -28.97 -28.36 23.82
C ARG A 108 -29.15 -28.54 22.32
#